data_AF-A0A2H9MU73-F1
#
_entry.id   AF-A0A2H9MU73-F1
#
_cell.length_a   1.000
_cell.length_b   1.000
_cell.length_c   1.000
_cell.angle_alpha   90.00
_cell.angle_beta   90.00
_cell.angle_gamma   90.00
#
_symmetry.space_group_name_H-M   'P 1'
#
loop_
_entity.id
_entity.type
_entity.pdbx_description
1 polymer ?
#
loop_
_entity_poly.entity_id
_entity_poly.type
_entity_poly.pdbx_seq_one_letter_code
_entity_poly.pdbx_strand_id
1 'polypeptide(L)'
;MKSGVLIIVSGGVMVICGLIMFYGIQSIPQIEPVQKDFFRAIKHAGTFIGLLGIGVTLAGFLLYLINRNQAPIHEDYVHSDVNK
;
A
#
# COMPACT_ATOMS: atom_id res chain seq x y z
N MET A 1 0.71 17.17 -1.50
CA MET A 1 -0.37 16.48 -2.24
C MET A 1 0.01 15.14 -2.89
N LYS A 2 1.25 14.91 -3.36
CA LYS A 2 1.59 13.69 -4.15
C LYS A 2 1.83 12.41 -3.33
N SER A 3 2.33 12.54 -2.09
CA SER A 3 2.81 11.40 -1.30
C SER A 3 1.71 10.40 -0.91
N GLY A 4 0.55 10.87 -0.43
CA GLY A 4 -0.56 9.98 -0.03
C GLY A 4 -1.13 9.14 -1.18
N VAL A 5 -1.28 9.75 -2.35
CA VAL A 5 -1.74 9.03 -3.56
C VAL A 5 -0.74 7.98 -3.99
N LEU A 6 0.57 8.27 -3.88
CA LEU A 6 1.65 7.34 -4.20
C LEU A 6 1.60 6.08 -3.31
N ILE A 7 1.31 6.26 -2.02
CA ILE A 7 1.20 5.15 -1.06
C ILE A 7 -0.03 4.28 -1.38
N ILE A 8 -1.18 4.90 -1.70
CA ILE A 8 -2.39 4.17 -2.12
C ILE A 8 -2.13 3.33 -3.37
N VAL A 9 -1.47 3.92 -4.38
CA VAL A 9 -1.11 3.21 -5.62
C VAL A 9 -0.17 2.04 -5.33
N SER A 10 0.86 2.26 -4.49
CA SER A 10 1.79 1.19 -4.11
C SER A 10 1.11 0.03 -3.38
N GLY A 11 0.18 0.34 -2.46
CA GLY A 11 -0.64 -0.66 -1.77
C GLY A 11 -1.54 -1.46 -2.71
N GLY A 12 -2.18 -0.80 -3.68
CA GLY A 12 -2.99 -1.46 -4.71
C GLY A 12 -2.19 -2.46 -5.55
N VAL A 13 -0.98 -2.10 -5.99
CA VAL A 13 -0.09 -3.03 -6.72
C VAL A 13 0.30 -4.21 -5.84
N MET A 14 0.57 -3.98 -4.56
CA MET A 14 0.90 -5.03 -3.60
C MET A 14 -0.25 -6.04 -3.40
N VAL A 15 -1.50 -5.56 -3.32
CA VAL A 15 -2.70 -6.39 -3.22
C VAL A 15 -2.90 -7.21 -4.50
N ILE A 16 -2.76 -6.59 -5.68
CA ILE A 16 -2.89 -7.28 -6.96
C ILE A 16 -1.84 -8.39 -7.10
N CYS A 17 -0.57 -8.12 -6.78
CA CYS A 17 0.48 -9.13 -6.78
C CYS A 17 0.18 -10.30 -5.82
N GLY A 18 -0.31 -10.01 -4.61
CA GLY A 18 -0.72 -11.03 -3.64
C GLY A 18 -1.86 -11.91 -4.17
N LEU A 19 -2.85 -11.31 -4.83
CA LEU A 19 -3.97 -12.02 -5.47
C LEU A 19 -3.51 -12.88 -6.65
N ILE A 20 -2.62 -12.38 -7.51
CA ILE A 20 -2.07 -13.13 -8.64
C ILE A 20 -1.28 -14.33 -8.13
N MET A 21 -0.45 -14.18 -7.09
CA MET A 21 0.23 -15.32 -6.49
C MET A 21 -0.77 -16.32 -5.90
N PHE A 22 -1.80 -15.87 -5.19
CA PHE A 22 -2.80 -16.76 -4.59
C PHE A 22 -3.61 -17.55 -5.63
N TYR A 23 -4.10 -16.89 -6.69
CA TYR A 23 -4.93 -17.50 -7.73
C TYR A 23 -4.11 -18.27 -8.79
N GLY A 24 -2.94 -17.76 -9.16
CA GLY A 24 -2.03 -18.41 -10.10
C GLY A 24 -1.55 -19.76 -9.59
N ILE A 25 -1.24 -19.86 -8.29
CA ILE A 25 -0.84 -21.11 -7.63
C ILE A 25 -2.00 -22.11 -7.54
N GLN A 26 -3.22 -21.63 -7.32
CA GLN A 26 -4.40 -22.48 -7.22
C GLN A 26 -4.77 -23.15 -8.55
N SER A 27 -4.34 -22.58 -9.68
CA SER A 27 -4.70 -22.99 -11.04
C SER A 27 -3.71 -23.97 -11.70
N ILE A 28 -2.66 -24.41 -10.99
CA ILE A 28 -1.66 -25.36 -11.53
C ILE A 28 -1.95 -26.77 -10.96
N PRO A 29 -2.62 -27.66 -11.72
CA PRO A 29 -3.05 -28.98 -11.24
C PRO A 29 -1.93 -30.05 -11.24
N GLN A 30 -0.75 -29.77 -11.77
CA GLN A 30 0.30 -30.77 -11.97
C GLN A 30 1.64 -30.21 -11.50
N ILE A 31 2.00 -30.45 -10.24
CA ILE A 31 3.32 -30.09 -9.73
C ILE A 31 3.92 -31.31 -9.03
N GLU A 32 5.10 -31.69 -9.47
CA GLU A 32 5.92 -32.76 -8.89
C GLU A 32 6.04 -32.60 -7.36
N PRO A 33 6.16 -33.71 -6.61
CA PRO A 33 6.11 -33.69 -5.15
C PRO A 33 7.13 -32.75 -4.48
N VAL A 34 8.27 -32.50 -5.13
CA VAL A 34 9.34 -31.59 -4.64
C VAL A 34 8.94 -30.11 -4.70
N GLN A 35 8.11 -29.71 -5.66
CA GLN A 35 7.66 -28.33 -5.82
C GLN A 35 6.35 -28.04 -5.06
N LYS A 36 5.66 -29.08 -4.60
CA LYS A 36 4.38 -28.99 -3.87
C LYS A 36 4.51 -28.22 -2.55
N ASP A 37 5.63 -28.37 -1.85
CA ASP A 37 5.92 -27.68 -0.59
C ASP A 37 6.27 -26.21 -0.82
N PHE A 38 7.07 -25.91 -1.83
CA PHE A 38 7.37 -24.54 -2.25
C PHE A 38 6.10 -23.80 -2.69
N PHE A 39 5.24 -24.44 -3.48
CA PHE A 39 3.97 -23.85 -3.91
C PHE A 39 3.02 -23.58 -2.73
N ARG A 40 3.00 -24.46 -1.73
CA ARG A 40 2.22 -24.26 -0.51
C ARG A 40 2.77 -23.10 0.32
N ALA A 41 4.09 -22.96 0.44
CA ALA A 41 4.72 -21.84 1.09
C ALA A 41 4.40 -20.51 0.37
N ILE A 42 4.49 -20.47 -0.97
CA ILE A 42 4.17 -19.26 -1.74
C ILE A 42 2.66 -18.94 -1.65
N LYS A 43 1.77 -19.94 -1.56
CA LYS A 43 0.34 -19.71 -1.32
C LYS A 43 0.10 -18.95 -0.01
N HIS A 44 0.71 -19.40 1.09
CA HIS A 44 0.58 -18.74 2.38
C HIS A 44 1.27 -17.36 2.40
N ALA A 45 2.46 -17.26 1.79
CA ALA A 45 3.17 -16.00 1.67
C ALA A 45 2.40 -14.97 0.82
N GLY A 46 1.76 -15.41 -0.27
CA GLY A 46 0.93 -14.57 -1.14
C GLY A 46 -0.28 -13.99 -0.41
N THR A 47 -0.94 -14.78 0.44
CA THR A 47 -2.00 -14.28 1.34
C THR A 47 -1.46 -13.24 2.33
N PHE A 48 -0.29 -13.47 2.92
CA PHE A 48 0.35 -12.49 3.81
C PHE A 48 0.69 -11.19 3.08
N ILE A 49 1.26 -11.26 1.88
CA ILE A 49 1.58 -10.10 1.04
C ILE A 49 0.30 -9.33 0.68
N GLY A 50 -0.78 -10.03 0.31
CA GLY A 50 -2.08 -9.43 0.04
C GLY A 50 -2.67 -8.74 1.28
N LEU A 51 -2.61 -9.37 2.45
CA LEU A 51 -3.08 -8.80 3.71
C LEU A 51 -2.28 -7.55 4.11
N LEU A 52 -0.96 -7.58 3.96
CA LEU A 52 -0.09 -6.42 4.17
C LEU A 52 -0.43 -5.28 3.19
N GLY A 53 -0.70 -5.61 1.92
CA GLY A 53 -1.14 -4.64 0.91
C GLY A 53 -2.43 -3.90 1.28
N ILE A 54 -3.39 -4.59 1.92
CA ILE A 54 -4.61 -3.95 2.45
C ILE A 54 -4.24 -2.93 3.53
N GLY A 55 -3.33 -3.29 4.45
CA GLY A 55 -2.85 -2.39 5.49
C GLY A 55 -2.16 -1.14 4.94
N VAL A 56 -1.29 -1.30 3.92
CA VAL A 56 -0.61 -0.18 3.24
C VAL A 56 -1.60 0.73 2.52
N THR A 57 -2.60 0.16 1.85
CA THR A 57 -3.66 0.92 1.18
C THR A 57 -4.46 1.75 2.19
N LEU A 58 -4.80 1.17 3.34
CA LEU A 58 -5.50 1.86 4.43
C LEU A 58 -4.65 3.01 5.00
N ALA A 59 -3.36 2.78 5.26
CA ALA A 59 -2.44 3.81 5.72
C ALA A 59 -2.30 4.97 4.72
N GLY A 60 -2.21 4.66 3.43
CA GLY A 60 -2.22 5.67 2.36
C GLY A 60 -3.52 6.48 2.33
N PHE A 61 -4.67 5.83 2.54
CA PHE A 61 -5.97 6.50 2.60
C PHE A 61 -6.10 7.42 3.83
N LEU A 62 -5.67 6.97 5.01
CA LEU A 62 -5.61 7.83 6.20
C LEU A 62 -4.69 9.02 5.98
N LEU A 63 -3.51 8.82 5.40
CA LEU A 63 -2.58 9.90 5.10
C LEU A 63 -3.20 10.88 4.10
N TYR A 64 -3.92 10.39 3.10
CA TYR A 64 -4.63 11.23 2.15
C TYR A 64 -5.68 12.12 2.84
N LEU A 65 -6.47 11.56 3.77
CA LEU A 65 -7.45 12.32 4.54
C LEU A 65 -6.81 13.37 5.44
N ILE A 66 -5.75 13.01 6.18
CA ILE A 66 -5.02 13.95 7.04
C ILE A 66 -4.44 15.10 6.21
N ASN A 67 -3.81 14.78 5.08
CA ASN A 67 -3.19 15.79 4.22
C ASN A 67 -4.22 16.70 3.53
N ARG A 68 -5.43 16.20 3.30
CA ARG A 68 -6.55 16.99 2.76
C ARG A 68 -7.18 17.91 3.80
N ASN A 69 -7.09 17.55 5.09
CA ASN A 69 -7.66 18.32 6.19
C ASN A 69 -6.67 19.30 6.83
N GLN A 70 -5.47 19.46 6.29
CA GLN A 70 -4.58 20.53 6.73
C GLN A 70 -5.17 21.86 6.26
N ALA A 71 -5.71 22.64 7.20
CA ALA A 71 -6.03 24.04 6.95
C ALA A 71 -4.78 24.70 6.36
N PRO A 72 -4.91 25.52 5.29
CA PRO A 72 -3.77 26.24 4.75
C PRO A 72 -3.13 27.00 5.91
N ILE A 73 -1.87 26.70 6.19
CA ILE A 73 -1.10 27.42 7.20
C ILE A 73 -1.05 28.85 6.66
N HIS A 74 -1.87 29.74 7.24
CA HIS A 74 -1.83 31.16 6.93
C HIS A 74 -0.47 31.65 7.41
N GLU A 75 0.44 31.91 6.48
CA GLU A 75 1.74 32.49 6.75
C GLU A 75 1.57 33.97 7.11
N ASP A 76 0.95 34.26 8.26
CA ASP A 76 0.82 35.62 8.82
C ASP A 76 1.94 35.93 9.84
N TYR A 77 3.15 35.39 9.63
CA TYR A 77 4.28 35.61 10.54
C TYR A 77 5.36 36.56 9.99
N VAL A 78 5.08 37.31 8.91
CA VAL A 78 6.04 38.30 8.39
C VAL A 78 5.34 39.57 7.88
N HIS A 79 4.80 40.40 8.77
CA HIS A 79 4.71 41.84 8.41
C HIS A 79 4.72 42.86 9.55
N SER A 80 4.59 42.46 10.80
CA SER A 80 4.66 43.38 11.93
C SER A 80 6.07 43.40 12.49
N ASP A 81 6.99 44.16 11.89
CA ASP A 81 8.16 44.79 12.56
C ASP A 81 9.13 45.47 11.56
N VAL A 82 8.63 45.92 10.39
CA VAL A 82 9.31 46.93 9.57
C VAL A 82 8.51 48.24 9.64
N ASN A 83 8.57 48.92 10.78
CA ASN A 83 8.76 50.37 10.74
C ASN A 83 9.36 50.86 12.05
N LYS A 84 10.53 51.47 11.90
CA LYS A 84 11.43 51.98 12.90
C LYS A 84 11.34 53.50 12.87
#